data_AF-A0A2P2IYT8-F1
#
_entry.id   AF-A0A2P2IYT8-F1
#
_cell.length_a   1.000
_cell.length_b   1.000
_cell.length_c   1.000
_cell.angle_alpha   90.00
_cell.angle_beta   90.00
_cell.angle_gamma   90.00
#
_symmetry.space_group_name_H-M   'P 1'
#
loop_
_entity.id
_entity.type
_entity.pdbx_description
1 polymer ?
#
loop_
_entity_poly.entity_id
_entity_poly.type
_entity_poly.pdbx_seq_one_letter_code
_entity_poly.pdbx_strand_id
1 'polypeptide(L)'
;MDRVEETKRESDKLEDGAGSKDGSLCGYDSLQHLLSANLEPHLFKEVSRLLLGLNCGRRLESIALPESAKAISSQHDFDLQAFCFGADKELLREPRVVRVGLIQNSISLPTTAPFSDQKRAIFQKLKPMIDAAGASGVNILCLQEAWMMPFAFCTREKRWCEFAEPVDGESTQYLQGYAQKYNMVIINPILERDVNHGETIWNTAVIIGNHGNIVGKHRKNHIPRVADFNESTYYMEGNSGHPVFETAYGKIAVNICYGRHHPLNWLAFGLNGAEIVFNPSATVGELSEPMWPIEVIFYAPNFNSCSQCLTYVIYISSSEFHFMLA
;
A
#
# COMPACT_ATOMS: atom_id res chain seq x y z
N MET A 1 42.24 -32.11 -51.42
CA MET A 1 40.92 -32.56 -51.90
C MET A 1 40.14 -33.06 -50.70
N ASP A 2 39.88 -32.23 -49.69
CA ASP A 2 38.85 -31.16 -49.66
C ASP A 2 37.46 -31.77 -49.87
N ARG A 3 36.47 -31.71 -48.96
CA ARG A 3 36.17 -30.78 -47.87
C ARG A 3 35.42 -31.52 -46.74
N VAL A 4 35.75 -31.20 -45.49
CA VAL A 4 34.90 -31.44 -44.32
C VAL A 4 34.03 -30.20 -44.15
N GLU A 5 32.71 -30.35 -44.17
CA GLU A 5 31.77 -29.25 -43.89
C GLU A 5 31.78 -28.95 -42.39
N GLU A 6 32.36 -27.81 -42.04
CA GLU A 6 32.41 -27.23 -40.71
C GLU A 6 31.10 -26.46 -40.47
N THR A 7 30.18 -27.03 -39.68
CA THR A 7 28.98 -26.33 -39.23
C THR A 7 29.39 -25.29 -38.17
N LYS A 8 29.55 -24.03 -38.58
CA LYS A 8 29.71 -22.89 -37.66
C LYS A 8 28.45 -22.73 -36.82
N ARG A 9 28.55 -23.01 -35.51
CA ARG A 9 27.64 -22.44 -34.50
C ARG A 9 28.06 -20.99 -34.30
N GLU A 10 27.29 -20.07 -34.86
CA GLU A 10 27.30 -18.67 -34.45
C GLU A 10 26.68 -18.61 -33.05
N SER A 11 27.54 -18.39 -32.06
CA SER A 11 27.13 -17.93 -30.75
C SER A 11 26.84 -16.43 -30.87
N ASP A 12 25.57 -16.06 -31.01
CA ASP A 12 25.13 -14.70 -30.72
C ASP A 12 25.35 -14.44 -29.23
N LYS A 13 26.48 -13.81 -28.93
CA LYS A 13 26.68 -13.07 -27.70
C LYS A 13 25.71 -11.89 -27.74
N LEU A 14 24.61 -11.99 -27.01
CA LEU A 14 23.86 -10.83 -26.57
C LEU A 14 24.85 -9.94 -25.83
N GLU A 15 25.21 -8.83 -26.46
CA GLU A 15 25.92 -7.74 -25.82
C GLU A 15 25.02 -7.21 -24.71
N ASP A 16 25.42 -7.46 -23.46
CA ASP A 16 24.86 -6.80 -22.28
C ASP A 16 25.06 -5.29 -22.42
N GLY A 17 24.02 -4.64 -22.94
CA GLY A 17 23.90 -3.21 -23.01
C GLY A 17 23.91 -2.61 -21.61
N ALA A 18 24.83 -1.68 -21.40
CA ALA A 18 25.06 -0.97 -20.17
C ALA A 18 23.79 -0.32 -19.59
N GLY A 19 23.55 -0.57 -18.30
CA GLY A 19 22.89 0.36 -17.38
C GLY A 19 21.38 0.55 -17.55
N SER A 20 20.59 -0.51 -17.38
CA SER A 20 19.19 -0.33 -16.97
C SER A 20 19.15 0.31 -15.59
N LYS A 21 18.55 1.49 -15.45
CA LYS A 21 18.27 2.04 -14.13
C LYS A 21 17.25 1.15 -13.40
N ASP A 22 17.52 0.93 -12.12
CA ASP A 22 16.64 0.45 -11.04
C ASP A 22 15.14 0.57 -11.37
N GLY A 23 14.39 -0.52 -11.26
CA GLY A 23 12.92 -0.53 -11.19
C GLY A 23 12.13 -0.10 -12.43
N SER A 24 12.77 0.34 -13.53
CA SER A 24 12.05 0.84 -14.71
C SER A 24 11.42 -0.27 -15.56
N LEU A 25 10.19 -0.07 -16.03
CA LEU A 25 9.47 -0.95 -16.95
C LEU A 25 9.95 -0.69 -18.39
N CYS A 26 11.09 -1.28 -18.76
CA CYS A 26 11.75 -1.04 -20.05
C CYS A 26 12.08 0.46 -20.27
N GLY A 27 12.58 1.14 -19.23
CA GLY A 27 12.92 2.56 -19.28
C GLY A 27 11.74 3.52 -19.01
N TYR A 28 10.57 3.01 -18.65
CA TYR A 28 9.41 3.80 -18.22
C TYR A 28 9.18 3.69 -16.72
N ASP A 29 8.70 4.78 -16.12
CA ASP A 29 8.51 4.89 -14.66
C ASP A 29 7.17 4.31 -14.19
N SER A 30 6.24 4.03 -15.12
CA SER A 30 4.95 3.38 -14.83
C SER A 30 4.36 2.65 -16.04
N LEU A 31 3.50 1.66 -15.78
CA LEU A 31 2.74 0.96 -16.82
C LEU A 31 1.86 1.94 -17.62
N GLN A 32 1.25 2.92 -16.95
CA GLN A 32 0.43 3.95 -17.59
C GLN A 32 1.26 4.78 -18.58
N HIS A 33 2.48 5.18 -18.20
CA HIS A 33 3.37 5.93 -19.07
C HIS A 33 3.83 5.08 -20.26
N LEU A 34 4.25 3.84 -20.02
CA LEU A 34 4.60 2.88 -21.07
C LEU A 34 3.46 2.73 -22.10
N LEU A 35 2.23 2.49 -21.63
CA LEU A 35 1.09 2.29 -22.52
C LEU A 35 0.72 3.57 -23.29
N SER A 36 0.68 4.72 -22.62
CA SER A 36 0.28 5.98 -23.26
C SER A 36 1.30 6.51 -24.26
N ALA A 37 2.59 6.25 -24.05
CA ALA A 37 3.66 6.66 -24.95
C ALA A 37 3.76 5.80 -26.21
N ASN A 38 3.30 4.55 -26.17
CA ASN A 38 3.50 3.57 -27.24
C ASN A 38 2.22 3.12 -27.96
N LEU A 39 1.04 3.51 -27.48
CA LEU A 39 -0.23 3.16 -28.12
C LEU A 39 -0.92 4.39 -28.71
N GLU A 40 -1.56 4.21 -29.87
CA GLU A 40 -2.45 5.20 -30.44
C GLU A 40 -3.55 5.59 -29.44
N PRO A 41 -4.01 6.87 -29.38
CA PRO A 41 -4.92 7.33 -28.34
C PRO A 41 -6.22 6.52 -28.21
N HIS A 42 -6.72 5.93 -29.30
CA HIS A 42 -7.91 5.08 -29.28
C HIS A 42 -7.63 3.68 -28.72
N LEU A 43 -6.44 3.11 -28.99
CA LEU A 43 -6.00 1.82 -28.46
C LEU A 43 -5.67 1.95 -26.97
N PHE A 44 -4.94 2.98 -26.57
CA PHE A 44 -4.66 3.26 -25.16
C PHE A 44 -5.97 3.32 -24.35
N LYS A 45 -6.94 4.06 -24.88
CA LYS A 45 -8.28 4.20 -24.33
C LYS A 45 -9.03 2.87 -24.14
N GLU A 46 -8.84 1.91 -25.03
CA GLU A 46 -9.49 0.60 -24.97
C GLU A 46 -8.73 -0.37 -24.08
N VAL A 47 -7.40 -0.37 -24.13
CA VAL A 47 -6.53 -1.14 -23.23
C VAL A 47 -6.75 -0.70 -21.79
N SER A 48 -6.78 0.60 -21.49
CA SER A 48 -7.08 1.11 -20.15
C SER A 48 -8.47 0.69 -19.68
N ARG A 49 -9.48 0.63 -20.57
CA ARG A 49 -10.82 0.15 -20.22
C ARG A 49 -10.81 -1.33 -19.82
N LEU A 50 -10.01 -2.16 -20.49
CA LEU A 50 -9.89 -3.58 -20.20
C LEU A 50 -9.08 -3.85 -18.93
N LEU A 51 -8.01 -3.09 -18.69
CA LEU A 51 -7.12 -3.29 -17.55
C LEU A 51 -7.66 -2.67 -16.24
N LEU A 52 -8.18 -1.44 -16.30
CA LEU A 52 -8.62 -0.68 -15.12
C LEU A 52 -10.14 -0.72 -14.91
N GLY A 53 -10.90 -1.13 -15.92
CA GLY A 53 -12.37 -1.10 -15.87
C GLY A 53 -12.97 0.30 -16.02
N LEU A 54 -14.24 0.42 -15.60
CA LEU A 54 -15.00 1.67 -15.60
C LEU A 54 -15.65 1.86 -14.23
N ASN A 55 -15.64 3.08 -13.71
CA ASN A 55 -16.37 3.49 -12.52
C ASN A 55 -17.70 4.13 -12.96
N CYS A 56 -18.84 3.48 -12.65
CA CYS A 56 -20.18 3.93 -13.08
C CYS A 56 -20.25 4.26 -14.58
N GLY A 57 -19.70 3.38 -15.42
CA GLY A 57 -19.67 3.55 -16.88
C GLY A 57 -18.71 4.63 -17.39
N ARG A 58 -17.96 5.29 -16.51
CA ARG A 58 -16.98 6.34 -16.82
C ARG A 58 -15.56 5.86 -16.54
N ARG A 59 -14.59 6.46 -17.23
CA ARG A 59 -13.18 6.22 -16.91
C ARG A 59 -12.85 6.87 -15.58
N LEU A 60 -11.82 6.35 -14.93
CA LEU A 60 -11.23 7.00 -13.77
C LEU A 60 -10.79 8.43 -14.14
N GLU A 61 -11.28 9.41 -13.40
CA GLU A 61 -10.96 10.82 -13.61
C GLU A 61 -9.89 11.26 -12.61
N SER A 62 -8.92 12.06 -13.08
CA SER A 62 -7.95 12.69 -12.19
C SER A 62 -8.55 13.92 -11.51
N ILE A 63 -8.13 14.18 -10.27
CA ILE A 63 -8.55 15.34 -9.49
C ILE A 63 -7.41 16.36 -9.47
N ALA A 64 -7.75 17.63 -9.71
CA ALA A 64 -6.81 18.73 -9.50
C ALA A 64 -6.46 18.86 -8.00
N LEU A 65 -5.18 18.67 -7.69
CA LEU A 65 -4.66 18.82 -6.34
C LEU A 65 -4.43 20.30 -5.98
N PRO A 66 -4.59 20.69 -4.69
CA PRO A 66 -4.28 22.04 -4.24
C PRO A 66 -2.82 22.42 -4.50
N GLU A 67 -2.57 23.69 -4.86
CA GLU A 67 -1.21 24.20 -5.11
C GLU A 67 -0.30 24.07 -3.88
N SER A 68 -0.86 24.17 -2.67
CA SER A 68 -0.13 23.92 -1.43
C SER A 68 0.42 22.49 -1.34
N ALA A 69 -0.36 21.49 -1.75
CA ALA A 69 0.08 20.09 -1.75
C ALA A 69 1.12 19.82 -2.85
N LYS A 70 0.91 20.38 -4.05
CA LYS A 70 1.88 20.28 -5.16
C LYS A 70 3.22 20.91 -4.81
N ALA A 71 3.22 22.08 -4.16
CA ALA A 71 4.43 22.75 -3.73
C ALA A 71 5.25 21.88 -2.75
N ILE A 72 4.58 21.21 -1.79
CA ILE A 72 5.24 20.28 -0.86
C ILE A 72 5.83 19.09 -1.63
N SER A 73 5.07 18.49 -2.54
CA SER A 73 5.53 17.39 -3.40
C SER A 73 6.75 17.76 -4.23
N SER A 74 6.74 18.92 -4.89
CA SER A 74 7.88 19.40 -5.68
C SER A 74 9.10 19.74 -4.83
N GLN A 75 8.90 20.30 -3.63
CA GLN A 75 9.99 20.64 -2.72
C GLN A 75 10.70 19.40 -2.14
N HIS A 76 9.95 18.33 -1.92
CA HIS A 76 10.42 17.12 -1.23
C HIS A 76 10.58 15.90 -2.15
N ASP A 77 10.43 16.09 -3.46
CA ASP A 77 10.68 15.10 -4.51
C ASP A 77 9.91 13.79 -4.30
N PHE A 78 8.58 13.87 -4.28
CA PHE A 78 7.71 12.69 -4.27
C PHE A 78 6.51 12.86 -5.19
N ASP A 79 6.06 11.77 -5.78
CA ASP A 79 4.88 11.74 -6.64
C ASP A 79 3.60 12.05 -5.87
N LEU A 80 2.74 12.88 -6.48
CA LEU A 80 1.43 13.22 -5.94
C LEU A 80 0.37 13.11 -7.03
N GLN A 81 -0.53 12.17 -6.86
CA GLN A 81 -1.61 11.88 -7.81
C GLN A 81 -2.94 11.73 -7.07
N ALA A 82 -4.05 12.10 -7.73
CA ALA A 82 -5.38 12.00 -7.15
C ALA A 82 -6.40 11.62 -8.21
N PHE A 83 -7.35 10.77 -7.83
CA PHE A 83 -8.39 10.23 -8.69
C PHE A 83 -9.75 10.26 -8.00
N CYS A 84 -10.81 10.25 -8.81
CA CYS A 84 -12.19 10.31 -8.35
C CYS A 84 -12.95 9.04 -8.70
N PHE A 85 -13.67 8.51 -7.71
CA PHE A 85 -14.71 7.49 -7.92
C PHE A 85 -16.06 8.12 -7.67
N GLY A 86 -16.91 8.06 -8.68
CA GLY A 86 -18.31 8.42 -8.58
C GLY A 86 -19.16 7.24 -8.11
N ALA A 87 -20.37 7.60 -7.70
CA ALA A 87 -21.50 6.71 -7.54
C ALA A 87 -22.70 7.37 -8.23
N ASP A 88 -23.73 6.58 -8.56
CA ASP A 88 -24.98 7.13 -9.06
C ASP A 88 -25.65 7.98 -7.98
N LYS A 89 -26.29 9.08 -8.39
CA LYS A 89 -26.96 9.98 -7.46
C LYS A 89 -28.17 9.28 -6.84
N GLU A 90 -28.16 9.11 -5.53
CA GLU A 90 -29.35 8.70 -4.79
C GLU A 90 -30.33 9.87 -4.63
N LEU A 91 -31.63 9.56 -4.60
CA LEU A 91 -32.70 10.56 -4.44
C LEU A 91 -33.00 10.88 -2.97
N LEU A 92 -32.67 9.96 -2.05
CA LEU A 92 -33.06 10.03 -0.64
C LEU A 92 -31.86 10.21 0.31
N ARG A 93 -30.63 10.03 -0.18
CA ARG A 93 -29.42 10.18 0.61
C ARG A 93 -28.50 11.18 -0.07
N GLU A 94 -27.90 12.02 0.75
CA GLU A 94 -26.83 12.90 0.29
C GLU A 94 -25.55 12.09 -0.01
N PRO A 95 -24.74 12.52 -0.98
CA PRO A 95 -23.46 11.87 -1.26
C PRO A 95 -22.54 11.87 -0.05
N ARG A 96 -22.05 10.70 0.34
CA ARG A 96 -21.03 10.54 1.38
C ARG A 96 -19.65 10.48 0.75
N VAL A 97 -19.08 11.64 0.45
CA VAL A 97 -17.76 11.74 -0.20
C VAL A 97 -16.66 11.62 0.84
N VAL A 98 -15.71 10.73 0.61
CA VAL A 98 -14.55 10.49 1.48
C VAL A 98 -13.27 10.55 0.65
N ARG A 99 -12.27 11.29 1.13
CA ARG A 99 -10.94 11.36 0.53
C ARG A 99 -10.00 10.42 1.27
N VAL A 100 -9.42 9.48 0.54
CA VAL A 100 -8.43 8.54 1.07
C VAL A 100 -7.05 8.91 0.56
N GLY A 101 -6.05 8.87 1.44
CA GLY A 101 -4.64 9.07 1.12
C GLY A 101 -3.83 7.80 1.37
N LEU A 102 -2.84 7.57 0.51
CA LEU A 102 -1.93 6.42 0.58
C LEU A 102 -0.51 6.93 0.48
N ILE A 103 0.34 6.50 1.41
CA ILE A 103 1.76 6.86 1.39
C ILE A 103 2.58 5.60 1.22
N GLN A 104 3.33 5.58 0.12
CA GLN A 104 4.41 4.63 -0.14
C GLN A 104 5.76 5.33 -0.03
N ASN A 105 6.75 4.70 0.59
CA ASN A 105 8.08 5.23 0.71
C ASN A 105 9.14 4.13 0.87
N SER A 106 10.36 4.43 0.41
CA SER A 106 11.56 3.66 0.76
C SER A 106 12.16 4.12 2.09
N ILE A 107 13.02 3.28 2.68
CA ILE A 107 13.85 3.64 3.84
C ILE A 107 14.79 4.81 3.49
N SER A 108 15.20 5.57 4.51
CA SER A 108 15.99 6.80 4.31
C SER A 108 17.47 6.67 4.68
N LEU A 109 17.83 5.66 5.47
CA LEU A 109 19.21 5.40 5.90
C LEU A 109 19.57 3.92 5.67
N PRO A 110 20.86 3.59 5.55
CA PRO A 110 21.30 2.20 5.47
C PRO A 110 20.85 1.37 6.66
N THR A 111 20.59 0.08 6.43
CA THR A 111 20.16 -0.88 7.45
C THR A 111 21.21 -1.11 8.56
N THR A 112 22.44 -0.66 8.35
CA THR A 112 23.56 -0.68 9.30
C THR A 112 23.60 0.50 10.26
N ALA A 113 22.83 1.57 10.01
CA ALA A 113 22.75 2.73 10.90
C ALA A 113 22.07 2.37 12.25
N PRO A 114 22.23 3.17 13.32
CA PRO A 114 21.50 2.96 14.56
C PRO A 114 19.98 2.93 14.35
N PHE A 115 19.26 2.04 15.05
CA PHE A 115 17.81 1.87 14.84
C PHE A 115 17.00 3.16 15.08
N SER A 116 17.37 3.94 16.10
CA SER A 116 16.75 5.23 16.39
C SER A 116 16.96 6.27 15.28
N ASP A 117 18.11 6.24 14.61
CA ASP A 117 18.41 7.13 13.47
C ASP A 117 17.60 6.72 12.24
N GLN A 118 17.51 5.41 11.96
CA GLN A 118 16.68 4.88 10.88
C GLN A 118 15.21 5.31 11.04
N LYS A 119 14.65 5.12 12.24
CA LYS A 119 13.27 5.51 12.56
C LYS A 119 13.04 7.02 12.41
N ARG A 120 13.93 7.85 12.96
CA ARG A 120 13.84 9.32 12.82
C ARG A 120 13.92 9.78 11.37
N ALA A 121 14.79 9.19 10.56
CA ALA A 121 14.93 9.55 9.16
C ALA A 121 13.64 9.23 8.37
N ILE A 122 13.01 8.09 8.66
CA ILE A 122 11.71 7.74 8.09
C ILE A 122 10.64 8.76 8.53
N PHE A 123 10.57 9.13 9.81
CA PHE A 123 9.60 10.13 10.29
C PHE A 123 9.77 11.48 9.57
N GLN A 124 11.01 11.91 9.37
CA GLN A 124 11.35 13.13 8.64
C GLN A 124 10.94 13.06 7.16
N LYS A 125 11.11 11.89 6.51
CA LYS A 125 10.69 11.67 5.12
C LYS A 125 9.17 11.66 4.97
N LEU A 126 8.43 11.04 5.89
CA LEU A 126 6.96 10.97 5.83
C LEU A 126 6.29 12.29 6.21
N LYS A 127 6.91 13.11 7.06
CA LYS A 127 6.37 14.41 7.47
C LYS A 127 5.79 15.23 6.31
N PRO A 128 6.55 15.57 5.25
CA PRO A 128 6.02 16.34 4.12
C PRO A 128 4.92 15.60 3.36
N MET A 129 4.97 14.26 3.26
CA MET A 129 3.93 13.47 2.61
C MET A 129 2.59 13.53 3.38
N ILE A 130 2.64 13.42 4.71
CA ILE A 130 1.47 13.55 5.59
C ILE A 130 0.93 14.99 5.53
N ASP A 131 1.82 15.99 5.51
CA ASP A 131 1.42 17.39 5.38
C ASP A 131 0.75 17.68 4.01
N ALA A 132 1.23 17.08 2.92
CA ALA A 132 0.59 17.17 1.60
C ALA A 132 -0.77 16.45 1.55
N ALA A 133 -0.91 15.31 2.23
CA ALA A 133 -2.19 14.62 2.38
C ALA A 133 -3.20 15.49 3.16
N GLY A 134 -2.76 16.10 4.26
CA GLY A 134 -3.56 17.07 5.02
C GLY A 134 -3.98 18.28 4.17
N ALA A 135 -3.04 18.86 3.42
CA ALA A 135 -3.32 19.96 2.48
C ALA A 135 -4.29 19.58 1.36
N SER A 136 -4.34 18.29 0.99
CA SER A 136 -5.27 17.74 -0.01
C SER A 136 -6.66 17.39 0.55
N GLY A 137 -6.88 17.62 1.85
CA GLY A 137 -8.15 17.33 2.52
C GLY A 137 -8.42 15.84 2.71
N VAL A 138 -7.38 15.02 2.82
CA VAL A 138 -7.52 13.58 3.09
C VAL A 138 -8.23 13.37 4.42
N ASN A 139 -9.24 12.49 4.42
CA ASN A 139 -10.02 12.11 5.59
C ASN A 139 -9.48 10.84 6.26
N ILE A 140 -9.01 9.88 5.46
CA ILE A 140 -8.44 8.61 5.93
C ILE A 140 -7.09 8.41 5.25
N LEU A 141 -6.01 8.29 6.02
CA LEU A 141 -4.65 8.07 5.53
C LEU A 141 -4.15 6.70 5.97
N CYS A 142 -3.57 5.95 5.03
CA CYS A 142 -2.94 4.68 5.32
C CYS A 142 -1.45 4.73 4.97
N LEU A 143 -0.63 4.18 5.86
CA LEU A 143 0.80 3.98 5.65
C LEU A 143 1.07 2.52 5.23
N GLN A 144 2.21 2.26 4.59
CA GLN A 144 2.61 0.91 4.21
C GLN A 144 2.86 -0.01 5.42
N GLU A 145 2.96 -1.32 5.16
CA GLU A 145 3.26 -2.30 6.19
C GLU A 145 4.62 -2.03 6.84
N ALA A 146 4.67 -2.08 8.18
CA ALA A 146 5.90 -1.90 8.96
C ALA A 146 6.72 -0.66 8.53
N TRP A 147 6.04 0.44 8.20
CA TRP A 147 6.62 1.62 7.55
C TRP A 147 7.83 2.24 8.28
N MET A 148 7.96 1.99 9.59
CA MET A 148 9.02 2.52 10.45
C MET A 148 10.35 1.79 10.39
N MET A 149 10.43 0.69 9.66
CA MET A 149 11.61 -0.16 9.65
C MET A 149 11.94 -0.64 8.24
N PRO A 150 13.19 -0.99 7.96
CA PRO A 150 13.50 -1.84 6.82
C PRO A 150 12.71 -3.15 6.94
N PHE A 151 12.24 -3.66 5.80
CA PHE A 151 11.56 -4.96 5.77
C PHE A 151 12.60 -6.09 5.90
N ALA A 152 13.12 -6.25 7.11
CA ALA A 152 14.28 -7.09 7.41
C ALA A 152 13.93 -8.54 7.78
N PHE A 153 12.65 -8.94 7.66
CA PHE A 153 12.19 -10.28 8.06
C PHE A 153 12.86 -11.41 7.26
N CYS A 154 13.37 -11.12 6.07
CA CYS A 154 14.18 -12.04 5.28
C CYS A 154 15.49 -12.46 5.97
N THR A 155 16.05 -11.61 6.83
CA THR A 155 17.31 -11.90 7.54
C THR A 155 17.15 -12.90 8.68
N ARG A 156 15.94 -13.02 9.25
CA ARG A 156 15.61 -13.87 10.42
C ARG A 156 16.36 -13.50 11.71
N GLU A 157 17.10 -12.40 11.72
CA GLU A 157 17.83 -11.92 12.90
C GLU A 157 16.87 -11.25 13.90
N LYS A 158 16.99 -11.59 15.18
CA LYS A 158 16.10 -11.06 16.24
C LYS A 158 16.40 -9.61 16.64
N ARG A 159 17.55 -9.06 16.25
CA ARG A 159 17.89 -7.64 16.51
C ARG A 159 16.86 -6.66 15.93
N TRP A 160 16.17 -7.03 14.85
CA TRP A 160 15.14 -6.20 14.22
C TRP A 160 13.90 -6.03 15.11
N CYS A 161 13.72 -6.88 16.14
CA CYS A 161 12.66 -6.73 17.13
C CYS A 161 12.80 -5.47 17.99
N GLU A 162 13.93 -4.77 17.97
CA GLU A 162 14.12 -3.47 18.63
C GLU A 162 13.25 -2.36 18.00
N PHE A 163 12.77 -2.55 16.76
CA PHE A 163 11.78 -1.67 16.16
C PHE A 163 10.37 -1.88 16.72
N ALA A 164 10.13 -2.97 17.47
CA ALA A 164 8.81 -3.27 17.99
C ALA A 164 8.44 -2.32 19.14
N GLU A 165 7.27 -1.70 19.05
CA GLU A 165 6.78 -0.75 20.04
C GLU A 165 5.37 -1.13 20.53
N PRO A 166 4.94 -0.71 21.74
CA PRO A 166 3.55 -0.89 22.15
C PRO A 166 2.62 -0.08 21.23
N VAL A 167 1.33 -0.41 21.24
CA VAL A 167 0.33 0.20 20.34
C VAL A 167 0.12 1.70 20.57
N ASP A 168 0.44 2.18 21.76
CA ASP A 168 0.47 3.59 22.18
C ASP A 168 1.91 4.16 22.22
N GLY A 169 2.83 3.51 21.50
CA GLY A 169 4.23 3.89 21.37
C GLY A 169 4.47 5.16 20.57
N GLU A 170 5.75 5.43 20.32
CA GLU A 170 6.24 6.69 19.73
C GLU A 170 5.59 6.99 18.38
N SER A 171 5.35 5.99 17.53
CA SER A 171 4.76 6.21 16.20
C SER A 171 3.29 6.58 16.26
N THR A 172 2.55 5.92 17.15
CA THR A 172 1.15 6.26 17.39
C THR A 172 1.07 7.68 17.92
N GLN A 173 1.89 8.04 18.91
CA GLN A 173 1.95 9.40 19.46
C GLN A 173 2.31 10.46 18.41
N TYR A 174 3.30 10.14 17.56
CA TYR A 174 3.68 10.99 16.43
C TYR A 174 2.51 11.24 15.48
N LEU A 175 1.78 10.18 15.09
CA LEU A 175 0.67 10.26 14.16
C LEU A 175 -0.61 10.85 14.77
N GLN A 176 -0.85 10.70 16.09
CA GLN A 176 -1.97 11.30 16.80
C GLN A 176 -1.99 12.83 16.64
N GLY A 177 -0.81 13.48 16.64
CA GLY A 177 -0.71 14.91 16.39
C GLY A 177 -1.18 15.32 14.99
N TYR A 178 -0.86 14.53 13.96
CA TYR A 178 -1.33 14.78 12.59
C TYR A 178 -2.81 14.46 12.41
N ALA A 179 -3.29 13.39 13.05
CA ALA A 179 -4.69 13.03 13.05
C ALA A 179 -5.55 14.18 13.57
N GLN A 180 -5.17 14.80 14.70
CA GLN A 180 -5.84 15.98 15.24
C GLN A 180 -5.67 17.21 14.35
N LYS A 181 -4.42 17.51 13.94
CA LYS A 181 -4.10 18.70 13.12
C LYS A 181 -4.92 18.77 11.84
N TYR A 182 -5.13 17.62 11.19
CA TYR A 182 -5.81 17.54 9.89
C TYR A 182 -7.22 16.94 9.97
N ASN A 183 -7.73 16.67 11.18
CA ASN A 183 -9.00 15.99 11.39
C ASN A 183 -9.09 14.69 10.56
N MET A 184 -8.07 13.85 10.66
CA MET A 184 -7.84 12.71 9.77
C MET A 184 -7.76 11.40 10.55
N VAL A 185 -8.40 10.35 10.07
CA VAL A 185 -8.18 8.99 10.56
C VAL A 185 -6.87 8.47 9.96
N ILE A 186 -6.00 7.88 10.78
CA ILE A 186 -4.70 7.36 10.32
C ILE A 186 -4.58 5.87 10.65
N ILE A 187 -4.25 5.06 9.65
CA ILE A 187 -3.94 3.64 9.79
C ILE A 187 -2.42 3.52 9.89
N ASN A 188 -1.97 2.96 11.02
CA ASN A 188 -0.57 2.86 11.41
C ASN A 188 -0.12 1.39 11.52
N PRO A 189 0.38 0.75 10.44
CA PRO A 189 0.90 -0.61 10.49
C PRO A 189 2.30 -0.67 11.12
N ILE A 190 2.41 -1.30 12.27
CA ILE A 190 3.63 -1.37 13.09
C ILE A 190 4.02 -2.81 13.42
N LEU A 191 5.27 -2.99 13.82
CA LEU A 191 5.68 -4.14 14.61
C LEU A 191 5.28 -3.85 16.06
N GLU A 192 4.26 -4.54 16.56
CA GLU A 192 3.77 -4.37 17.93
C GLU A 192 4.57 -5.23 18.90
N ARG A 193 4.93 -4.66 20.05
CA ARG A 193 5.35 -5.38 21.25
C ARG A 193 4.23 -5.35 22.29
N ASP A 194 3.60 -6.49 22.54
CA ASP A 194 2.50 -6.61 23.50
C ASP A 194 3.02 -6.75 24.93
N VAL A 195 3.30 -5.61 25.57
CA VAL A 195 3.81 -5.53 26.95
C VAL A 195 2.89 -6.19 27.98
N ASN A 196 1.59 -6.32 27.68
CA ASN A 196 0.62 -6.94 28.58
C ASN A 196 0.57 -8.48 28.46
N HIS A 197 1.10 -9.03 27.37
CA HIS A 197 1.12 -10.47 27.09
C HIS A 197 2.55 -10.95 26.82
N GLY A 198 3.43 -10.74 27.80
CA GLY A 198 4.79 -11.29 27.80
C GLY A 198 5.70 -10.73 26.71
N GLU A 199 5.49 -9.47 26.31
CA GLU A 199 6.24 -8.80 25.24
C GLU A 199 6.19 -9.51 23.88
N THR A 200 5.12 -10.28 23.65
CA THR A 200 4.93 -11.00 22.39
C THR A 200 4.88 -10.02 21.22
N ILE A 201 5.59 -10.35 20.14
CA ILE A 201 5.66 -9.51 18.95
C ILE A 201 4.54 -9.87 17.98
N TRP A 202 3.95 -8.85 17.35
CA TRP A 202 2.87 -8.99 16.37
C TRP A 202 3.06 -8.02 15.20
N ASN A 203 2.51 -8.36 14.05
CA ASN A 203 2.32 -7.41 12.95
C ASN A 203 0.90 -6.83 13.05
N THR A 204 0.81 -5.53 13.29
CA THR A 204 -0.42 -4.89 13.79
C THR A 204 -0.69 -3.57 13.09
N ALA A 205 -1.92 -3.39 12.60
CA ALA A 205 -2.44 -2.09 12.21
C ALA A 205 -3.16 -1.43 13.39
N VAL A 206 -2.65 -0.28 13.85
CA VAL A 206 -3.29 0.57 14.85
C VAL A 206 -4.16 1.61 14.12
N ILE A 207 -5.40 1.79 14.55
CA ILE A 207 -6.33 2.75 13.97
C ILE A 207 -6.42 3.97 14.88
N ILE A 208 -5.94 5.11 14.38
CA ILE A 208 -5.96 6.39 15.08
C ILE A 208 -7.14 7.20 14.54
N GLY A 209 -8.06 7.57 15.42
CA GLY A 209 -9.23 8.39 15.08
C GLY A 209 -8.85 9.84 14.77
N ASN A 210 -9.75 10.56 14.13
CA ASN A 210 -9.56 11.97 13.75
C ASN A 210 -9.40 12.95 14.93
N HIS A 211 -9.75 12.53 16.15
CA HIS A 211 -9.46 13.27 17.39
C HIS A 211 -8.15 12.84 18.07
N GLY A 212 -7.36 11.99 17.41
CA GLY A 212 -6.12 11.43 17.95
C GLY A 212 -6.34 10.34 19.00
N ASN A 213 -7.54 9.82 19.23
CA ASN A 213 -7.74 8.65 20.09
C ASN A 213 -7.41 7.36 19.33
N ILE A 214 -6.90 6.33 20.03
CA ILE A 214 -6.79 4.99 19.43
C ILE A 214 -8.20 4.40 19.37
N VAL A 215 -8.69 4.13 18.16
CA VAL A 215 -10.00 3.50 17.92
C VAL A 215 -9.91 2.00 18.16
N GLY A 216 -8.77 1.39 17.80
CA GLY A 216 -8.51 -0.02 18.01
C GLY A 216 -7.28 -0.50 17.27
N LYS A 217 -7.12 -1.83 17.20
CA LYS A 217 -6.01 -2.49 16.49
C LYS A 217 -6.45 -3.78 15.82
N HIS A 218 -5.76 -4.18 14.77
CA HIS A 218 -5.93 -5.45 14.07
C HIS A 218 -4.56 -6.11 13.85
N ARG A 219 -4.44 -7.40 14.16
CA ARG A 219 -3.22 -8.21 13.97
C ARG A 219 -3.33 -9.06 12.71
N LYS A 220 -2.24 -9.16 11.96
CA LYS A 220 -2.15 -9.89 10.69
C LYS A 220 -2.61 -11.34 10.83
N ASN A 221 -3.74 -11.68 10.20
CA ASN A 221 -4.35 -13.02 10.31
C ASN A 221 -3.51 -14.11 9.62
N HIS A 222 -2.93 -13.80 8.46
CA HIS A 222 -2.22 -14.77 7.62
C HIS A 222 -0.73 -14.41 7.56
N ILE A 223 0.12 -15.27 8.12
CA ILE A 223 1.56 -15.05 8.18
C ILE A 223 2.25 -15.86 7.06
N PRO A 224 3.00 -15.21 6.16
CA PRO A 224 3.77 -15.91 5.15
C PRO A 224 4.90 -16.73 5.80
N ARG A 225 5.15 -17.89 5.20
CA ARG A 225 6.25 -18.81 5.54
C ARG A 225 7.09 -19.15 4.32
N VAL A 226 6.96 -18.38 3.25
CA VAL A 226 7.46 -18.71 1.91
C VAL A 226 8.75 -17.94 1.65
N ALA A 227 9.82 -18.67 1.30
CA ALA A 227 11.11 -18.13 0.90
C ALA A 227 11.67 -17.07 1.88
N ASP A 228 11.94 -15.86 1.37
CA ASP A 228 12.45 -14.72 2.13
C ASP A 228 11.38 -14.05 2.99
N PHE A 229 10.09 -14.33 2.76
CA PHE A 229 8.99 -13.93 3.62
C PHE A 229 8.75 -14.96 4.72
N ASN A 230 9.77 -15.24 5.54
CA ASN A 230 9.62 -16.10 6.72
C ASN A 230 9.31 -15.28 7.98
N GLU A 231 8.21 -14.52 7.89
CA GLU A 231 7.71 -13.67 8.96
C GLU A 231 7.33 -14.47 10.21
N SER A 232 6.99 -15.75 10.06
CA SER A 232 6.66 -16.65 11.19
C SER A 232 7.79 -16.83 12.20
N THR A 233 9.01 -16.42 11.85
CA THR A 233 10.13 -16.35 12.79
C THR A 233 9.91 -15.25 13.83
N TYR A 234 9.17 -14.18 13.51
CA TYR A 234 9.03 -12.98 14.34
C TYR A 234 7.71 -12.91 15.11
N TYR A 235 6.61 -13.32 14.48
CA TYR A 235 5.26 -13.21 15.04
C TYR A 235 4.34 -14.33 14.54
N MET A 236 3.26 -14.56 15.27
CA MET A 236 2.27 -15.60 15.01
C MET A 236 0.99 -15.03 14.37
N GLU A 237 0.12 -15.91 13.87
CA GLU A 237 -1.19 -15.56 13.33
C GLU A 237 -2.01 -14.72 14.32
N GLY A 238 -2.59 -13.63 13.82
CA GLY A 238 -3.37 -12.68 14.61
C GLY A 238 -4.55 -13.32 15.33
N ASN A 239 -4.81 -12.86 16.55
CA ASN A 239 -5.91 -13.29 17.40
C ASN A 239 -7.05 -12.26 17.51
N SER A 240 -7.04 -11.23 16.67
CA SER A 240 -8.03 -10.14 16.69
C SER A 240 -9.27 -10.40 15.83
N GLY A 241 -9.32 -11.50 15.08
CA GLY A 241 -10.39 -11.76 14.12
C GLY A 241 -10.38 -10.80 12.93
N HIS A 242 -11.57 -10.37 12.49
CA HIS A 242 -11.74 -9.48 11.32
C HIS A 242 -12.48 -8.19 11.71
N PRO A 243 -11.89 -7.35 12.59
CA PRO A 243 -12.57 -6.17 13.11
C PRO A 243 -12.83 -5.14 12.02
N VAL A 244 -13.98 -4.47 12.14
CA VAL A 244 -14.35 -3.30 11.33
C VAL A 244 -14.45 -2.12 12.28
N PHE A 245 -13.77 -1.03 11.92
CA PHE A 245 -13.66 0.17 12.74
C PHE A 245 -14.59 1.24 12.17
N GLU A 246 -15.60 1.61 12.95
CA GLU A 246 -16.48 2.71 12.61
C GLU A 246 -15.79 4.04 12.92
N THR A 247 -15.67 4.89 11.89
CA THR A 247 -15.02 6.19 11.98
C THR A 247 -15.97 7.29 11.53
N ALA A 248 -15.60 8.56 11.75
CA ALA A 248 -16.34 9.71 11.22
C ALA A 248 -16.50 9.69 9.69
N TYR A 249 -15.66 8.90 8.99
CA TYR A 249 -15.58 8.85 7.53
C TYR A 249 -16.04 7.50 6.97
N GLY A 250 -16.62 6.63 7.79
CA GLY A 250 -17.11 5.31 7.37
C GLY A 250 -16.46 4.15 8.11
N LYS A 251 -16.91 2.95 7.75
CA LYS A 251 -16.46 1.68 8.31
C LYS A 251 -15.25 1.17 7.54
N ILE A 252 -14.10 1.17 8.21
CA ILE A 252 -12.85 0.72 7.61
C ILE A 252 -12.37 -0.61 8.21
N ALA A 253 -11.66 -1.39 7.42
CA ALA A 253 -10.93 -2.56 7.88
C ALA A 253 -9.53 -2.58 7.28
N VAL A 254 -8.67 -3.44 7.81
CA VAL A 254 -7.29 -3.58 7.34
C VAL A 254 -7.00 -5.06 7.12
N ASN A 255 -6.80 -5.46 5.88
CA ASN A 255 -6.27 -6.77 5.53
C ASN A 255 -4.75 -6.62 5.39
N ILE A 256 -3.93 -7.14 6.30
CA ILE A 256 -2.48 -6.85 6.26
C ILE A 256 -1.75 -7.81 5.30
N CYS A 257 -1.09 -7.24 4.30
CA CYS A 257 -0.11 -7.90 3.42
C CYS A 257 -0.54 -9.27 2.89
N TYR A 258 0.05 -10.36 3.37
CA TYR A 258 -0.18 -11.73 2.90
C TYR A 258 -1.63 -12.22 3.02
N GLY A 259 -2.43 -11.55 3.85
CA GLY A 259 -3.88 -11.75 3.84
C GLY A 259 -4.55 -11.39 2.50
N ARG A 260 -3.85 -10.70 1.57
CA ARG A 260 -4.32 -10.43 0.20
C ARG A 260 -4.59 -11.70 -0.60
N HIS A 261 -3.82 -12.76 -0.37
CA HIS A 261 -3.95 -14.04 -1.08
C HIS A 261 -5.13 -14.90 -0.60
N HIS A 262 -5.86 -14.45 0.45
CA HIS A 262 -6.87 -15.24 1.12
C HIS A 262 -8.27 -14.62 0.89
N PRO A 263 -9.03 -15.09 -0.12
CA PRO A 263 -10.39 -14.59 -0.39
C PRO A 263 -11.30 -14.56 0.84
N LEU A 264 -11.19 -15.57 1.70
CA LEU A 264 -12.02 -15.67 2.92
C LEU A 264 -11.69 -14.57 3.94
N ASN A 265 -10.45 -14.07 3.96
CA ASN A 265 -10.05 -12.96 4.84
C ASN A 265 -10.75 -11.67 4.38
N TRP A 266 -10.78 -11.40 3.07
CA TRP A 266 -11.53 -10.29 2.48
C TRP A 266 -13.04 -10.41 2.73
N LEU A 267 -13.61 -11.58 2.46
CA LEU A 267 -15.01 -11.87 2.68
C LEU A 267 -15.41 -11.61 4.13
N ALA A 268 -14.60 -12.05 5.11
CA ALA A 268 -14.91 -11.85 6.52
C ALA A 268 -15.00 -10.37 6.92
N PHE A 269 -14.12 -9.50 6.39
CA PHE A 269 -14.25 -8.06 6.60
C PHE A 269 -15.50 -7.48 5.93
N GLY A 270 -15.81 -7.93 4.70
CA GLY A 270 -17.02 -7.55 3.98
C GLY A 270 -18.30 -7.94 4.74
N LEU A 271 -18.38 -9.17 5.25
CA LEU A 271 -19.49 -9.68 6.06
C LEU A 271 -19.66 -8.91 7.38
N ASN A 272 -18.56 -8.41 7.95
CA ASN A 272 -18.59 -7.56 9.13
C ASN A 272 -18.94 -6.09 8.83
N GLY A 273 -19.24 -5.76 7.57
CA GLY A 273 -19.75 -4.46 7.16
C GLY A 273 -18.68 -3.42 6.82
N ALA A 274 -17.47 -3.85 6.42
CA ALA A 274 -16.44 -2.93 5.93
C ALA A 274 -16.87 -2.26 4.61
N GLU A 275 -16.73 -0.94 4.57
CA GLU A 275 -16.95 -0.12 3.37
C GLU A 275 -15.63 0.16 2.63
N ILE A 276 -14.52 0.21 3.36
CA ILE A 276 -13.18 0.34 2.78
C ILE A 276 -12.25 -0.64 3.48
N VAL A 277 -11.55 -1.48 2.72
CA VAL A 277 -10.55 -2.41 3.26
C VAL A 277 -9.17 -2.01 2.75
N PHE A 278 -8.31 -1.59 3.65
CA PHE A 278 -6.92 -1.24 3.34
C PHE A 278 -6.04 -2.48 3.34
N ASN A 279 -5.08 -2.55 2.41
CA ASN A 279 -4.06 -3.59 2.34
C ASN A 279 -2.65 -3.01 2.34
N PRO A 280 -2.15 -2.57 3.51
CA PRO A 280 -0.76 -2.22 3.66
C PRO A 280 0.10 -3.48 3.47
N SER A 281 1.08 -3.40 2.58
CA SER A 281 1.95 -4.52 2.22
C SER A 281 3.40 -4.08 2.04
N ALA A 282 4.30 -5.03 2.20
CA ALA A 282 5.66 -4.98 1.67
C ALA A 282 5.91 -6.28 0.89
N THR A 283 6.11 -6.18 -0.41
CA THR A 283 6.32 -7.34 -1.26
C THR A 283 7.31 -7.04 -2.38
N VAL A 284 8.10 -8.05 -2.77
CA VAL A 284 9.14 -7.94 -3.79
C VAL A 284 9.12 -9.19 -4.67
N GLY A 285 9.69 -9.06 -5.87
CA GLY A 285 10.03 -10.18 -6.73
C GLY A 285 9.03 -10.45 -7.87
N GLU A 286 9.57 -11.09 -8.90
CA GLU A 286 8.92 -11.37 -10.20
C GLU A 286 7.65 -12.22 -10.09
N LEU A 287 7.50 -13.02 -9.03
CA LEU A 287 6.31 -13.84 -8.81
C LEU A 287 5.17 -13.08 -8.12
N SER A 288 5.48 -12.03 -7.36
CA SER A 288 4.45 -11.27 -6.65
C SER A 288 3.85 -10.16 -7.52
N GLU A 289 4.66 -9.53 -8.37
CA GLU A 289 4.22 -8.41 -9.21
C GLU A 289 3.03 -8.77 -10.12
N PRO A 290 3.01 -9.93 -10.83
CA PRO A 290 1.88 -10.29 -11.69
C PRO A 290 0.58 -10.55 -10.93
N MET A 291 0.67 -10.97 -9.67
CA MET A 291 -0.50 -11.22 -8.82
C MET A 291 -1.11 -9.92 -8.28
N TRP A 292 -0.32 -8.86 -8.18
CA TRP A 292 -0.73 -7.59 -7.61
C TRP A 292 -1.99 -7.02 -8.28
N PRO A 293 -2.05 -6.78 -9.61
CA PRO A 293 -3.27 -6.25 -10.23
C PRO A 293 -4.46 -7.22 -10.19
N ILE A 294 -4.24 -8.53 -10.05
CA ILE A 294 -5.30 -9.54 -10.10
C ILE A 294 -6.04 -9.61 -8.76
N GLU A 295 -5.30 -9.76 -7.67
CA GLU A 295 -5.89 -9.94 -6.34
C GLU A 295 -6.65 -8.69 -5.92
N VAL A 296 -6.10 -7.50 -6.23
CA VAL A 296 -6.74 -6.21 -5.96
C VAL A 296 -8.13 -6.12 -6.61
N ILE A 297 -8.18 -6.37 -7.91
CA ILE A 297 -9.38 -6.14 -8.74
C ILE A 297 -10.43 -7.22 -8.46
N PHE A 298 -10.02 -8.46 -8.18
CA PHE A 298 -10.98 -9.55 -7.99
C PHE A 298 -11.83 -9.38 -6.73
N TYR A 299 -11.30 -8.78 -5.66
CA TYR A 299 -11.99 -8.70 -4.37
C TYR A 299 -12.89 -7.47 -4.21
N ALA A 300 -12.61 -6.35 -4.89
CA ALA A 300 -13.39 -5.11 -4.76
C ALA A 300 -14.88 -5.21 -5.22
N PRO A 301 -15.22 -5.86 -6.36
CA PRO A 301 -16.60 -5.93 -6.84
C PRO A 301 -17.36 -7.22 -6.45
N ASN A 302 -16.67 -8.32 -6.11
CA ASN A 302 -17.30 -9.66 -6.11
C ASN A 302 -17.83 -10.15 -4.75
N PHE A 303 -17.53 -9.46 -3.64
CA PHE A 303 -17.86 -9.99 -2.31
C PHE A 303 -19.03 -9.31 -1.60
N ASN A 304 -19.61 -8.25 -2.19
CA ASN A 304 -20.81 -7.60 -1.67
C ASN A 304 -21.79 -7.27 -2.81
N SER A 305 -22.61 -8.25 -3.19
CA SER A 305 -23.75 -8.10 -4.12
C SER A 305 -24.95 -7.35 -3.52
N CYS A 306 -24.73 -6.49 -2.53
CA CYS A 306 -25.72 -5.53 -2.08
C CYS A 306 -25.35 -4.19 -2.69
N SER A 307 -26.23 -3.65 -3.54
CA SER A 307 -26.07 -2.39 -4.30
C SER A 307 -25.88 -1.12 -3.46
N GLN A 308 -25.50 -1.24 -2.19
CA GLN A 308 -25.39 -0.17 -1.20
C GLN A 308 -24.01 -0.07 -0.52
N CYS A 309 -23.11 -1.06 -0.69
CA CYS A 309 -21.77 -1.01 -0.10
C CYS A 309 -20.70 -1.32 -1.16
N LEU A 310 -20.16 -0.28 -1.79
CA LEU A 310 -18.92 -0.41 -2.56
C LEU A 310 -17.79 -0.64 -1.57
N THR A 311 -17.23 -1.85 -1.54
CA THR A 311 -16.03 -2.15 -0.77
C THR A 311 -14.81 -1.74 -1.59
N TYR A 312 -14.15 -0.65 -1.24
CA TYR A 312 -12.90 -0.24 -1.89
C TYR A 312 -11.74 -1.01 -1.27
N VAL A 313 -10.94 -1.65 -2.12
CA VAL A 313 -9.69 -2.29 -1.69
C VAL A 313 -8.53 -1.38 -2.05
N ILE A 314 -7.76 -0.95 -1.06
CA ILE A 314 -6.74 0.07 -1.26
C ILE A 314 -5.37 -0.43 -0.81
N TYR A 315 -4.42 -0.49 -1.75
CA TYR A 315 -3.11 -1.11 -1.54
C TYR A 315 -1.99 -0.11 -1.37
N ILE A 316 -0.96 -0.52 -0.63
CA ILE A 316 0.30 0.21 -0.49
C ILE A 316 1.43 -0.81 -0.51
N SER A 317 2.43 -0.64 -1.38
CA SER A 317 3.62 -1.48 -1.44
C SER A 317 4.89 -0.67 -1.17
N SER A 318 5.88 -1.30 -0.55
CA SER A 318 7.22 -0.73 -0.32
C SER A 318 8.22 -0.99 -1.46
N SER A 319 7.83 -1.74 -2.50
CA SER A 319 8.69 -1.98 -3.66
C SER A 319 8.64 -0.80 -4.64
N GLU A 320 9.70 -0.62 -5.43
CA GLU A 320 9.83 0.44 -6.47
C GLU A 320 8.78 0.35 -7.59
N PHE A 321 7.82 -0.57 -7.47
CA PHE A 321 6.74 -0.73 -8.41
C PHE A 321 5.66 0.33 -8.15
N HIS A 322 5.65 1.36 -9.00
CA HIS A 322 4.57 2.35 -9.07
C HIS A 322 3.31 1.70 -9.66
N PHE A 323 2.61 0.89 -8.87
CA PHE A 323 1.25 0.46 -9.20
C PHE A 323 0.24 1.28 -8.42
N MET A 324 -0.26 2.30 -9.09
CA MET A 324 -1.48 2.96 -8.70
C MET A 324 -2.65 2.11 -9.21
N LEU A 325 -3.26 1.36 -8.30
CA LEU A 325 -4.52 0.66 -8.58
C LEU A 325 -5.65 1.37 -7.86
N ALA A 326 -6.63 1.68 -8.70
CA ALA A 326 -7.84 2.45 -8.48
C ALA A 326 -8.86 1.65 -7.67
#